data_AF-A0A0B1TBU9-F1
#
_entry.id   AF-A0A0B1TBU9-F1
#
_cell.length_a   1.000
_cell.length_b   1.000
_cell.length_c   1.000
_cell.angle_alpha   90.00
_cell.angle_beta   90.00
_cell.angle_gamma   90.00
#
_symmetry.space_group_name_H-M   'P 1'
#
loop_
_entity.id
_entity.type
_entity.pdbx_description
1 polymer ?
#
loop_
_entity_poly.entity_id
_entity_poly.type
_entity_poly.pdbx_seq_one_letter_code
_entity_poly.pdbx_strand_id
1 'polypeptide(L)'
;MYSMVFTNEDSLNKMRYVVEEKNRRIIESLYVNIVDDLINDVDVRRHVMEDYKPVKNLDCHDEVVQAFTSICVNWNKFDYALKYSNVLNNLCIQLDDAVSIISAMKKICSKTNSRFL
;
A
#
# COMPACT_ATOMS: atom_id res chain seq x y z
N MET A 1 45.85 5.22 -10.99
CA MET A 1 44.91 5.56 -9.89
C MET A 1 43.74 6.30 -10.53
N TYR A 2 42.64 5.60 -10.84
CA TYR A 2 41.45 6.25 -11.38
C TYR A 2 40.72 6.95 -10.23
N SER A 3 40.78 8.28 -10.20
CA SER A 3 39.93 9.07 -9.32
C SER A 3 38.49 8.98 -9.82
N MET A 4 37.62 8.31 -9.06
CA MET A 4 36.18 8.40 -9.24
C MET A 4 35.74 9.83 -8.91
N VAL A 5 35.54 10.65 -9.95
CA VAL A 5 34.88 11.94 -9.81
C VAL A 5 33.37 11.64 -9.70
N PHE A 6 32.85 11.64 -8.48
CA PHE A 6 31.41 11.60 -8.26
C PHE A 6 30.80 12.88 -8.82
N THR A 7 29.92 12.75 -9.81
CA THR A 7 29.24 13.89 -10.40
C THR A 7 28.04 14.32 -9.52
N ASN A 8 27.59 15.56 -9.69
CA ASN A 8 26.36 16.04 -9.04
C ASN A 8 25.12 15.19 -9.44
N GLU A 9 25.13 14.62 -10.65
CA GLU A 9 24.08 13.74 -11.16
C GLU A 9 24.04 12.40 -10.43
N ASP A 10 25.19 11.80 -10.11
CA ASP A 10 25.28 10.58 -9.31
C ASP A 10 24.71 10.79 -7.90
N SER A 11 24.98 11.96 -7.32
CA SER A 11 24.50 12.35 -5.99
C SER A 11 22.99 12.54 -5.97
N LEU A 12 22.42 13.18 -7.01
CA LEU A 12 20.98 13.36 -7.18
C LEU A 12 20.26 12.03 -7.42
N ASN A 13 20.81 11.15 -8.26
CA ASN A 13 20.26 9.82 -8.49
C ASN A 13 20.26 8.97 -7.22
N LYS A 14 21.34 9.01 -6.44
CA LYS A 14 21.40 8.34 -5.14
C LYS A 14 20.34 8.87 -4.17
N MET A 15 20.15 10.19 -4.12
CA MET A 15 19.11 10.80 -3.28
C MET A 15 17.70 10.38 -3.73
N ARG A 16 17.43 10.40 -5.03
CA ARG A 16 16.14 9.96 -5.60
C ARG A 16 15.83 8.51 -5.22
N TYR A 17 16.80 7.61 -5.38
CA TYR A 17 16.66 6.21 -5.00
C TYR A 17 16.30 6.04 -3.51
N VAL A 18 16.97 6.78 -2.62
CA VAL A 18 16.68 6.73 -1.17
C VAL A 18 15.25 7.22 -0.87
N VAL A 19 14.77 8.24 -1.58
CA VAL A 19 13.39 8.75 -1.42
C VAL A 19 12.37 7.74 -1.94
N GLU A 20 12.62 7.12 -3.10
CA GLU A 20 11.76 6.07 -3.67
C GLU A 20 11.66 4.87 -2.72
N GLU A 21 12.79 4.37 -2.20
CA GLU A 21 12.80 3.27 -1.22
C GLU A 21 12.06 3.63 0.07
N LYS A 22 12.19 4.87 0.55
CA LYS A 22 11.42 5.35 1.71
C LYS A 22 9.92 5.38 1.40
N ASN A 23 9.52 5.82 0.21
CA ASN A 23 8.12 5.80 -0.21
C ASN A 23 7.57 4.38 -0.25
N ARG A 24 8.32 3.42 -0.82
CA ARG A 24 7.93 2.01 -0.89
C ARG A 24 7.65 1.42 0.49
N ARG A 25 8.54 1.65 1.46
CA ARG A 25 8.35 1.20 2.85
C ARG A 25 7.13 1.82 3.52
N ILE A 26 6.88 3.11 3.28
CA ILE A 26 5.70 3.77 3.83
C ILE A 26 4.43 3.17 3.22
N ILE A 27 4.39 3.02 1.89
CA ILE A 27 3.25 2.40 1.18
C ILE A 27 2.97 1.01 1.72
N GLU A 28 4.00 0.16 1.82
CA GLU A 28 3.88 -1.19 2.38
C GLU A 28 3.33 -1.16 3.82
N SER A 29 3.81 -0.23 4.66
CA SER A 29 3.30 -0.09 6.03
C SER A 29 1.83 0.30 6.10
N LEU A 30 1.26 0.99 5.09
CA LEU A 30 -0.16 1.29 5.06
C LEU A 30 -1.00 0.02 4.94
N TYR A 31 -0.62 -0.89 4.03
CA TYR A 31 -1.31 -2.17 3.87
C TYR A 31 -1.21 -3.01 5.15
N VAL A 32 -0.03 -3.13 5.73
CA VAL A 32 0.20 -3.87 6.99
C VAL A 32 -0.67 -3.30 8.11
N ASN A 33 -0.65 -1.98 8.31
CA ASN A 33 -1.43 -1.34 9.38
C ASN A 33 -2.94 -1.51 9.18
N ILE A 34 -3.44 -1.50 7.93
CA ILE A 34 -4.88 -1.73 7.65
C ILE A 34 -5.25 -3.16 8.03
N VAL A 35 -4.42 -4.12 7.64
CA VAL A 35 -4.62 -5.53 7.97
C VAL A 35 -4.54 -5.76 9.49
N ASP A 36 -3.59 -5.14 10.18
CA ASP A 36 -3.44 -5.22 11.63
C ASP A 36 -4.61 -4.60 12.41
N ASP A 37 -5.24 -3.55 11.88
CA ASP A 37 -6.41 -2.92 12.52
C ASP A 37 -7.69 -3.75 12.39
N LEU A 38 -7.78 -4.55 11.32
CA LEU A 38 -8.98 -5.32 10.99
C LEU A 38 -8.91 -6.79 11.44
N ILE A 39 -7.72 -7.37 11.51
CA ILE A 39 -7.53 -8.81 11.70
C ILE A 39 -6.60 -9.05 12.88
N ASN A 40 -7.15 -9.59 13.97
CA ASN A 40 -6.38 -9.90 15.18
C ASN A 40 -5.48 -11.15 15.01
N ASP A 41 -5.96 -12.14 14.26
CA ASP A 41 -5.29 -13.43 14.09
C ASP A 41 -4.04 -13.30 13.20
N VAL A 42 -2.88 -13.76 13.69
CA VAL A 42 -1.59 -13.63 13.01
C VAL A 42 -1.53 -14.46 11.72
N ASP A 43 -2.08 -15.67 11.73
CA ASP A 43 -2.05 -16.56 10.57
C ASP A 43 -2.99 -16.03 9.49
N VAL A 44 -4.17 -15.53 9.87
CA VAL A 44 -5.09 -14.87 8.93
C VAL A 44 -4.47 -13.62 8.32
N ARG A 45 -3.78 -12.78 9.11
CA ARG A 45 -3.06 -11.60 8.59
C ARG A 45 -2.03 -11.98 7.55
N ARG A 46 -1.23 -13.02 7.82
CA ARG A 46 -0.24 -13.53 6.88
C ARG A 46 -0.90 -13.96 5.56
N HIS A 47 -1.99 -14.73 5.64
CA HIS A 47 -2.75 -15.14 4.46
C HIS A 47 -3.34 -13.96 3.68
N VAL A 48 -3.84 -12.93 4.36
CA VAL A 48 -4.36 -11.73 3.70
C VAL A 48 -3.25 -10.94 2.99
N MET A 49 -2.04 -10.90 3.55
CA MET A 49 -0.90 -10.21 2.95
C MET A 49 -0.28 -10.98 1.77
N GLU A 50 -0.20 -12.31 1.85
CA GLU A 50 0.61 -13.13 0.94
C GLU A 50 -0.19 -13.85 -0.15
N ASP A 51 -1.43 -14.27 0.13
CA ASP A 51 -2.16 -15.12 -0.80
C ASP A 51 -2.59 -14.35 -2.06
N TYR A 52 -2.59 -15.04 -3.20
CA TYR A 52 -3.31 -14.62 -4.38
C TYR A 52 -4.62 -15.40 -4.48
N LYS A 53 -5.75 -14.69 -4.48
CA LYS A 53 -7.10 -15.27 -4.61
C LYS A 53 -7.84 -14.57 -5.75
N PRO A 54 -8.68 -15.29 -6.52
CA PRO A 54 -9.55 -14.65 -7.50
C PRO A 54 -10.53 -13.71 -6.80
N VAL A 55 -10.93 -12.63 -7.48
CA VAL A 55 -11.95 -11.71 -6.97
C VAL A 55 -13.30 -12.44 -6.93
N LYS A 56 -13.92 -12.51 -5.75
CA LYS A 56 -15.22 -13.18 -5.54
C LYS A 56 -16.37 -12.19 -5.36
N ASN A 57 -16.12 -11.09 -4.65
CA ASN A 57 -17.06 -10.01 -4.45
C ASN A 57 -16.56 -8.77 -5.21
N LEU A 58 -17.16 -8.52 -6.38
CA LEU A 58 -16.79 -7.39 -7.24
C LEU A 58 -17.14 -6.05 -6.60
N ASP A 59 -18.28 -5.97 -5.91
CA ASP A 59 -18.76 -4.72 -5.29
C ASP A 59 -17.81 -4.29 -4.17
N CYS A 60 -17.46 -5.21 -3.25
CA CYS A 60 -16.48 -4.92 -2.21
C CYS A 60 -15.13 -4.54 -2.80
N HIS A 61 -14.66 -5.31 -3.79
CA HIS A 61 -13.36 -5.07 -4.41
C HIS A 61 -13.27 -3.66 -5.02
N ASP A 62 -14.26 -3.28 -5.82
CA ASP A 62 -14.26 -2.00 -6.52
C ASP A 62 -14.37 -0.83 -5.54
N GLU A 63 -15.24 -0.93 -4.52
CA GLU A 63 -15.35 0.09 -3.48
C GLU A 63 -14.05 0.27 -2.69
N VAL A 64 -13.42 -0.84 -2.26
CA VAL A 64 -12.19 -0.83 -1.47
C VAL A 64 -11.01 -0.30 -2.30
N VAL A 65 -10.91 -0.67 -3.58
CA VAL A 65 -9.85 -0.17 -4.48
C VAL A 65 -10.01 1.32 -4.76
N GLN A 66 -11.23 1.78 -5.06
CA GLN A 66 -11.50 3.20 -5.28
C GLN A 66 -11.25 4.03 -4.01
N ALA A 67 -11.64 3.51 -2.85
CA ALA A 67 -11.38 4.14 -1.57
C ALA A 67 -9.86 4.21 -1.29
N PHE A 68 -9.12 3.13 -1.48
CA PHE A 68 -7.68 3.13 -1.22
C PHE A 68 -6.93 4.14 -2.10
N THR A 69 -7.29 4.20 -3.38
CA THR A 69 -6.64 5.12 -4.34
C THR A 69 -6.94 6.59 -4.07
N SER A 70 -8.08 6.89 -3.44
CA SER A 70 -8.49 8.25 -3.09
C SER A 70 -8.14 8.66 -1.65
N ILE A 71 -7.94 7.72 -0.74
CA ILE A 71 -7.73 7.98 0.69
C ILE A 71 -6.28 7.71 1.13
N CYS A 72 -5.57 6.80 0.45
CA CYS A 72 -4.26 6.33 0.89
C CYS A 72 -3.16 6.65 -0.12
N VAL A 73 -3.25 6.11 -1.34
CA VAL A 73 -2.17 6.22 -2.34
C VAL A 73 -2.73 6.31 -3.75
N ASN A 74 -2.43 7.40 -4.44
CA ASN A 74 -2.72 7.55 -5.86
C ASN A 74 -1.80 6.64 -6.69
N TRP A 75 -2.35 5.53 -7.18
CA TRP A 75 -1.60 4.53 -7.95
C TRP A 75 -0.99 5.06 -9.25
N ASN A 76 -1.52 6.16 -9.82
CA ASN A 76 -0.92 6.79 -11.00
C ASN A 76 0.41 7.49 -10.69
N LYS A 77 0.62 7.87 -9.42
CA LYS A 77 1.87 8.49 -8.95
C LYS A 77 2.83 7.46 -8.34
N PHE A 78 2.28 6.41 -7.73
CA PHE A 78 3.03 5.40 -7.00
C PHE A 78 2.57 3.99 -7.41
N ASP A 79 3.02 3.56 -8.58
CA ASP A 79 2.73 2.25 -9.17
C ASP A 79 3.11 1.08 -8.24
N TYR A 80 4.13 1.25 -7.40
CA TYR A 80 4.55 0.25 -6.41
C TYR A 80 3.40 -0.21 -5.50
N ALA A 81 2.40 0.64 -5.23
CA ALA A 81 1.24 0.26 -4.44
C ALA A 81 0.40 -0.86 -5.09
N LEU A 82 0.38 -0.94 -6.43
CA LEU A 82 -0.34 -1.98 -7.17
C LEU A 82 0.16 -3.39 -6.83
N LYS A 83 1.42 -3.53 -6.39
CA LYS A 83 2.01 -4.78 -5.93
C LYS A 83 1.18 -5.44 -4.81
N TYR A 84 0.48 -4.64 -4.00
CA TYR A 84 -0.31 -5.09 -2.85
C TYR A 84 -1.83 -5.04 -3.13
N SER A 85 -2.25 -4.93 -4.39
CA SER A 85 -3.67 -4.90 -4.76
C SER A 85 -4.42 -6.19 -4.34
N ASN A 86 -3.75 -7.34 -4.32
CA ASN A 86 -4.30 -8.60 -3.81
C ASN A 86 -4.74 -8.51 -2.34
N VAL A 87 -4.05 -7.71 -1.52
CA VAL A 87 -4.38 -7.52 -0.09
C VAL A 87 -5.78 -6.94 0.06
N LEU A 88 -6.15 -5.99 -0.80
CA LEU A 88 -7.49 -5.38 -0.80
C LEU A 88 -8.58 -6.41 -1.15
N ASN A 89 -8.32 -7.24 -2.16
CA ASN A 89 -9.22 -8.35 -2.49
C ASN A 89 -9.33 -9.37 -1.34
N ASN A 90 -8.20 -9.71 -0.72
CA ASN A 90 -8.19 -10.68 0.37
C ASN A 90 -8.94 -10.17 1.61
N LEU A 91 -8.89 -8.87 1.90
CA LEU A 91 -9.72 -8.25 2.93
C LEU A 91 -11.21 -8.39 2.61
N CYS A 92 -11.61 -8.18 1.36
CA CYS A 92 -12.99 -8.43 0.93
C CYS A 92 -13.41 -9.88 1.11
N ILE A 93 -12.55 -10.84 0.77
CA ILE A 93 -12.84 -12.27 0.96
C ILE A 93 -12.96 -12.62 2.46
N GLN A 94 -12.15 -11.99 3.30
CA GLN A 94 -12.06 -12.33 4.72
C GLN A 94 -13.16 -11.68 5.57
N LEU A 95 -13.57 -10.46 5.24
CA LEU A 95 -14.50 -9.67 6.05
C LEU A 95 -15.87 -9.49 5.40
N ASP A 96 -15.92 -9.49 4.07
CA ASP A 96 -17.12 -9.19 3.27
C ASP A 96 -17.82 -7.87 3.68
N ASP A 97 -17.04 -6.91 4.20
CA ASP A 97 -17.52 -5.63 4.73
C ASP A 97 -16.62 -4.48 4.27
N ALA A 98 -16.96 -3.91 3.11
CA ALA A 98 -16.26 -2.77 2.54
C ALA A 98 -16.30 -1.54 3.47
N VAL A 99 -17.39 -1.33 4.22
CA VAL A 99 -17.55 -0.16 5.10
C VAL A 99 -16.51 -0.19 6.22
N SER A 100 -16.33 -1.33 6.87
CA SER A 100 -15.31 -1.50 7.91
C SER A 100 -13.90 -1.33 7.36
N ILE A 101 -13.62 -1.89 6.17
CA ILE A 101 -12.31 -1.74 5.51
C ILE A 101 -12.01 -0.27 5.19
N ILE A 102 -12.97 0.45 4.61
CA ILE A 102 -12.83 1.87 4.26
C ILE A 102 -12.69 2.74 5.52
N SER A 103 -13.37 2.38 6.62
CA SER A 103 -13.21 3.07 7.90
C SER A 103 -11.77 2.95 8.43
N ALA A 104 -11.19 1.75 8.37
CA ALA A 104 -9.79 1.52 8.73
C ALA A 104 -8.82 2.33 7.84
N MET A 105 -9.07 2.39 6.53
CA MET A 105 -8.30 3.24 5.61
C MET A 105 -8.33 4.72 6.02
N LYS A 106 -9.51 5.27 6.31
CA LYS A 106 -9.65 6.67 6.77
C LYS A 106 -8.85 6.91 8.04
N LYS A 107 -8.95 5.99 9.01
CA LYS A 107 -8.22 6.06 10.28
C LYS A 107 -6.71 6.07 10.07
N ILE A 108 -6.19 5.16 9.26
CA ILE A 108 -4.75 4.92 9.11
C ILE A 108 -4.09 5.93 8.18
N CYS A 109 -4.71 6.18 7.03
CA CYS A 109 -4.13 7.00 5.97
C CYS A 109 -4.28 8.51 6.22
N SER A 110 -5.15 8.94 7.14
CA SER A 110 -5.31 10.35 7.54
C SER A 110 -3.98 11.02 7.94
N LYS A 111 -3.01 10.25 8.46
CA LYS A 111 -1.69 10.75 8.90
C LYS A 111 -0.68 10.90 7.77
N THR A 112 -0.90 10.22 6.64
CA THR A 112 0.05 10.09 5.52
C THR A 112 -0.45 10.75 4.24
N ASN A 113 -1.70 11.23 4.27
CA ASN A 113 -2.51 11.55 3.10
C ASN A 113 -1.91 12.58 2.14
N SER A 114 -1.27 13.64 2.66
CA SER A 114 -0.76 14.73 1.81
C SER A 114 0.40 14.36 0.90
N ARG A 115 1.13 13.28 1.21
CA ARG A 115 2.33 12.87 0.44
C ARG A 115 2.00 11.94 -0.72
N PHE A 116 0.92 11.16 -0.61
CA PHE A 116 0.68 10.02 -1.50
C PHE A 116 -0.57 10.18 -2.38
N LEU A 117 -1.36 11.24 -2.24
CA LEU A 117 -2.48 11.58 -3.13
C LEU A 117 -2.06 12.44 -4.33
#